data_AF-A0A3M1KQQ3-F1
#
_entry.id   AF-A0A3M1KQQ3-F1
#
_cell.length_a   1.000
_cell.length_b   1.000
_cell.length_c   1.000
_cell.angle_alpha   90.00
_cell.angle_beta   90.00
_cell.angle_gamma   90.00
#
_symmetry.space_group_name_H-M   'P 1'
#
loop_
_entity.id
_entity.type
_entity.pdbx_description
1 polymer ?
#
loop_
_entity_poly.entity_id
_entity_poly.type
_entity_poly.pdbx_seq_one_letter_code
_entity_poly.pdbx_strand_id
1 'polypeptide(L)'
;MSDKVEAPEAPQTLEGWYMLHDVYSVDWPAWHRLSQEERAELGREAADWLVAQGKRASGDTAFYHVVTQKGDLMLVCYRESPDALNEAERSWRRT
;
A
#
# COMPACT_ATOMS: atom_id res chain seq x y z
N MET A 1 36.49 34.86 -21.21
CA MET A 1 36.15 34.51 -19.82
C MET A 1 34.91 33.65 -19.89
N SER A 2 35.04 32.35 -19.61
CA SER A 2 33.91 31.42 -19.64
C SER A 2 33.20 31.56 -18.29
N ASP A 3 31.96 32.06 -18.29
CA ASP A 3 31.12 32.04 -17.10
C ASP A 3 30.91 30.59 -16.68
N LYS A 4 31.43 30.25 -15.50
CA LYS A 4 31.22 28.95 -14.88
C LYS A 4 29.87 29.05 -14.19
N VAL A 5 28.83 28.47 -14.78
CA VAL A 5 27.52 28.37 -14.13
C VAL A 5 27.70 27.48 -12.90
N GLU A 6 27.64 28.07 -11.71
CA GLU A 6 27.61 27.33 -10.45
C GLU A 6 26.33 26.50 -10.39
N ALA A 7 26.47 25.21 -10.05
CA ALA A 7 25.32 24.33 -9.91
C ALA A 7 24.51 24.76 -8.67
N PRO A 8 23.17 24.76 -8.73
CA PRO A 8 22.33 25.14 -7.59
C PRO A 8 22.56 24.20 -6.41
N GLU A 9 22.57 24.76 -5.20
CA GLU A 9 22.67 23.97 -3.96
C GLU A 9 21.43 23.11 -3.77
N ALA A 10 21.62 21.82 -3.48
CA ALA A 10 20.52 20.88 -3.30
C ALA A 10 19.86 21.05 -1.93
N PRO A 11 18.51 21.01 -1.85
CA PRO A 11 17.81 21.08 -0.57
C PRO A 11 18.12 19.84 0.28
N GLN A 12 18.31 20.05 1.59
CA GLN A 12 18.40 18.99 2.57
C GLN A 12 16.99 18.49 2.93
N THR A 13 16.85 17.19 3.20
CA THR A 13 15.58 16.56 3.56
C THR A 13 15.68 15.84 4.90
N LEU A 14 14.55 15.79 5.62
CA LEU A 14 14.38 14.91 6.77
C LEU A 14 13.54 13.72 6.31
N GLU A 15 14.12 12.54 6.40
CA GLU A 15 13.46 11.30 5.96
C GLU A 15 12.69 10.66 7.12
N GLY A 16 11.49 10.18 6.81
CA GLY A 16 10.61 9.46 7.73
C GLY A 16 10.49 7.98 7.36
N TRP A 17 9.29 7.43 7.55
CA TRP A 17 8.99 6.08 7.15
C TRP A 17 8.94 5.93 5.63
N TYR A 18 9.36 4.77 5.15
CA TYR A 18 9.19 4.37 3.76
C TYR A 18 7.71 4.11 3.50
N MET A 19 7.24 4.46 2.30
CA MET A 19 5.85 4.28 1.90
C MET A 19 5.72 3.36 0.69
N LEU A 20 4.69 2.51 0.71
CA LEU A 20 4.19 1.74 -0.41
C LEU A 20 2.77 2.17 -0.73
N HIS A 21 2.56 2.58 -1.98
CA HIS A 21 1.24 2.76 -2.58
C HIS A 21 1.05 1.65 -3.61
N ASP A 22 0.22 0.67 -3.31
CA ASP A 22 -0.06 -0.46 -4.21
C ASP A 22 -1.53 -0.39 -4.68
N VAL A 23 -1.73 -0.33 -5.99
CA VAL A 23 -3.04 -0.11 -6.61
C VAL A 23 -3.52 -1.38 -7.26
N TYR A 24 -4.73 -1.79 -6.90
CA TYR A 24 -5.36 -3.03 -7.34
C TYR A 24 -6.52 -2.72 -8.27
N SER A 25 -6.63 -3.52 -9.34
CA SER A 25 -7.87 -3.66 -10.09
C SER A 25 -8.52 -4.97 -9.69
N VAL A 26 -9.79 -4.91 -9.31
CA VAL A 26 -10.56 -6.07 -8.86
C VAL A 26 -11.19 -6.75 -10.07
N ASP A 27 -11.01 -8.07 -10.19
CA ASP A 27 -11.77 -8.88 -11.14
C ASP A 27 -13.21 -9.03 -10.62
N TRP A 28 -14.03 -8.00 -10.87
CA TRP A 28 -15.43 -7.98 -10.46
C TRP A 28 -16.23 -9.17 -11.00
N PRO A 29 -16.08 -9.60 -12.28
CA PRO A 29 -16.72 -10.83 -12.74
C PRO A 29 -16.37 -12.07 -11.92
N ALA A 30 -15.10 -12.29 -11.57
CA ALA A 30 -14.70 -13.41 -10.72
C ALA A 30 -15.29 -13.28 -9.31
N TRP A 31 -15.20 -12.09 -8.72
CA TRP A 31 -15.78 -11.80 -7.40
C TRP A 31 -17.29 -12.06 -7.33
N HIS A 32 -18.03 -11.66 -8.37
CA HIS A 32 -19.48 -11.86 -8.41
C HIS A 32 -19.90 -13.32 -8.61
N ARG A 33 -19.03 -14.18 -9.15
CA ARG A 33 -19.28 -15.62 -9.29
C ARG A 33 -19.12 -16.39 -7.97
N LEU A 34 -18.42 -15.84 -6.99
CA LEU A 34 -18.28 -16.44 -5.66
C LEU A 34 -19.64 -16.49 -4.95
N SER A 35 -19.82 -17.50 -4.12
CA SER A 35 -20.95 -17.61 -3.20
C SER A 35 -20.90 -16.49 -2.15
N GLN A 36 -22.02 -16.27 -1.46
CA GLN A 36 -22.07 -15.30 -0.37
C GLN A 36 -21.13 -15.68 0.78
N GLU A 37 -21.01 -16.97 1.06
CA GLU A 37 -20.14 -17.50 2.12
C GLU A 37 -18.67 -17.27 1.80
N GLU A 38 -18.23 -17.59 0.58
CA GLU A 38 -16.85 -17.33 0.12
C GLU A 38 -16.50 -15.84 0.17
N ARG A 39 -17.40 -14.95 -0.29
CA ARG A 39 -17.17 -13.50 -0.21
C ARG A 39 -17.06 -13.00 1.23
N ALA A 40 -17.88 -13.55 2.14
CA ALA A 40 -17.85 -13.19 3.55
C ALA A 40 -16.56 -13.69 4.23
N GLU A 41 -16.09 -14.89 3.87
CA GLU A 41 -14.84 -15.44 4.36
C GLU A 41 -13.63 -14.62 3.91
N LEU A 42 -13.51 -14.33 2.61
CA LEU A 42 -12.45 -13.48 2.06
C LEU A 42 -12.46 -12.06 2.66
N GLY A 43 -13.65 -11.47 2.81
CA GLY A 43 -13.81 -10.16 3.42
C GLY A 43 -13.37 -10.13 4.89
N ARG A 44 -13.65 -11.20 5.64
CA ARG A 44 -13.20 -11.35 7.02
C ARG A 44 -11.69 -11.53 7.11
N GLU A 45 -11.11 -12.38 6.26
CA GLU A 45 -9.65 -12.60 6.23
C GLU A 45 -8.89 -11.29 5.95
N ALA A 46 -9.34 -10.53 4.95
CA ALA A 46 -8.77 -9.23 4.62
C ALA A 46 -8.91 -8.22 5.78
N ALA A 47 -10.08 -8.18 6.43
CA ALA A 47 -10.31 -7.30 7.57
C ALA A 47 -9.43 -7.66 8.78
N ASP A 48 -9.30 -8.96 9.09
CA ASP A 48 -8.45 -9.44 10.17
C ASP A 48 -6.98 -9.09 9.93
N TRP A 49 -6.51 -9.26 8.68
CA TRP A 49 -5.16 -8.84 8.28
C TRP A 49 -4.96 -7.33 8.47
N LEU A 50 -5.92 -6.48 8.02
CA LEU A 50 -5.83 -5.02 8.18
C LEU A 50 -5.78 -4.60 9.65
N VAL A 51 -6.63 -5.18 10.49
CA VAL A 51 -6.63 -4.92 11.94
C VAL A 51 -5.28 -5.29 12.57
N ALA A 52 -4.65 -6.37 12.12
CA ALA A 52 -3.33 -6.77 12.60
C ALA A 52 -2.24 -5.80 12.13
N GLN A 53 -2.32 -5.28 10.90
CA GLN A 53 -1.35 -4.30 10.39
C GLN A 53 -1.49 -2.92 11.02
N GLY A 54 -2.72 -2.45 11.31
CA GLY A 54 -2.95 -1.13 11.88
C GLY A 54 -2.70 -0.99 13.37
N LYS A 55 -2.37 -2.10 14.07
CA LYS A 55 -1.97 -2.10 15.49
C LYS A 55 -0.45 -2.01 15.70
N ARG A 56 0.33 -1.78 14.64
CA ARG A 56 1.79 -1.73 14.73
C ARG A 56 2.25 -0.38 15.29
N ALA A 57 3.21 -0.42 16.21
CA ALA A 57 3.80 0.81 16.76
C ALA A 57 4.70 1.55 15.73
N SER A 58 5.29 0.79 14.80
CA SER A 58 6.25 1.26 13.79
C SER A 58 5.67 1.22 12.36
N GLY A 59 4.45 1.69 12.21
CA GLY A 59 3.79 1.83 10.90
C GLY A 59 2.29 1.53 10.92
N ASP A 60 1.62 1.78 9.80
CA ASP A 60 0.19 1.51 9.62
C ASP A 60 -0.09 1.04 8.19
N THR A 61 -1.28 0.49 7.98
CA THR A 61 -1.75 0.04 6.68
C THR A 61 -3.25 0.26 6.55
N ALA A 62 -3.67 0.89 5.46
CA ALA A 62 -5.06 1.16 5.18
C ALA A 62 -5.39 0.95 3.70
N PHE A 63 -6.64 0.55 3.43
CA PHE A 63 -7.21 0.54 2.09
C PHE A 63 -8.09 1.75 1.84
N TYR A 64 -8.00 2.27 0.62
CA TYR A 64 -8.84 3.33 0.11
C TYR A 64 -9.46 2.91 -1.21
N HIS A 65 -10.71 3.32 -1.45
CA HIS A 65 -11.33 3.18 -2.75
C HIS A 65 -10.76 4.22 -3.72
N VAL A 66 -10.41 3.78 -4.92
CA VAL A 66 -9.88 4.65 -5.99
C VAL A 66 -11.01 4.92 -6.98
N VAL A 67 -11.46 6.17 -7.06
CA VAL A 67 -12.56 6.56 -7.96
C VAL A 67 -11.99 6.95 -9.33
N THR A 68 -11.32 6.02 -10.02
CA THR A 68 -10.74 6.26 -11.34
C THR A 68 -10.64 4.96 -12.14
N GLN A 69 -10.38 5.03 -13.45
CA GLN A 69 -10.05 3.85 -14.26
C GLN A 69 -8.65 3.24 -13.98
N LYS A 70 -7.85 3.84 -13.10
CA LYS A 70 -6.49 3.36 -12.79
C LYS A 70 -6.47 2.20 -11.79
N GLY A 71 -7.60 1.92 -11.13
CA GLY A 71 -7.75 0.86 -10.14
C GLY A 71 -8.98 1.09 -9.29
N ASP A 72 -9.35 0.07 -8.52
CA ASP A 72 -10.53 0.06 -7.65
C ASP A 72 -10.14 0.30 -6.19
N LEU A 73 -8.98 -0.21 -5.77
CA LEU A 73 -8.48 -0.13 -4.40
C LEU A 73 -7.01 0.29 -4.37
N MET A 74 -6.62 1.02 -3.34
CA MET A 74 -5.23 1.35 -3.05
C MET A 74 -4.89 0.97 -1.62
N LEU A 75 -3.85 0.16 -1.48
CA LEU A 75 -3.19 -0.12 -0.21
C LEU A 75 -2.15 0.97 0.05
N VAL A 76 -2.29 1.69 1.15
CA VAL A 76 -1.28 2.62 1.66
C VAL A 76 -0.64 1.96 2.88
N CYS A 77 0.67 1.73 2.81
CA CYS A 77 1.44 1.10 3.87
C CYS A 77 2.71 1.90 4.12
N TYR A 78 3.09 2.12 5.38
CA TYR A 78 4.35 2.76 5.72
C TYR A 78 5.08 2.07 6.87
N ARG A 79 6.41 1.95 6.78
CA ARG A 79 7.27 1.26 7.77
C ARG A 79 8.64 1.93 7.90
N GLU A 80 9.35 1.62 8.98
CA GLU A 80 10.71 2.13 9.24
C GLU A 80 11.78 1.63 8.27
N SER A 81 11.55 0.52 7.58
CA SER A 81 12.51 -0.05 6.63
C SER A 81 11.84 -0.61 5.37
N PRO A 82 12.57 -0.67 4.24
CA PRO A 82 12.08 -1.32 3.02
C PRO A 82 11.77 -2.81 3.22
N ASP A 83 12.55 -3.51 4.05
CA ASP A 83 12.31 -4.93 4.34
C ASP A 83 10.98 -5.15 5.06
N ALA A 84 10.63 -4.27 6.02
CA ALA A 84 9.36 -4.33 6.72
C ALA A 84 8.18 -4.00 5.79
N LEU A 85 8.35 -3.10 4.82
CA LEU A 85 7.36 -2.86 3.78
C LEU A 85 7.13 -4.11 2.92
N ASN A 86 8.22 -4.73 2.45
CA ASN A 86 8.17 -5.94 1.64
C ASN A 86 7.55 -7.13 2.39
N GLU A 87 7.82 -7.26 3.69
CA GLU A 87 7.16 -8.27 4.52
C GLU A 87 5.64 -8.05 4.59
N ALA A 88 5.21 -6.80 4.83
CA ALA A 88 3.79 -6.45 4.85
C ALA A 88 3.13 -6.74 3.50
N GLU A 89 3.71 -6.27 2.40
CA GLU A 89 3.22 -6.53 1.03
C GLU A 89 3.10 -8.04 0.75
N ARG A 90 4.15 -8.81 1.02
CA ARG A 90 4.13 -10.26 0.79
C ARG A 90 3.14 -11.00 1.67
N SER A 91 2.87 -10.50 2.88
CA SER A 91 1.85 -11.08 3.75
C SER A 91 0.45 -10.83 3.20
N TRP A 92 0.20 -9.65 2.65
CA TRP A 92 -1.05 -9.31 1.97
C TRP A 92 -1.29 -10.15 0.73
N ARG A 93 -0.27 -10.36 -0.12
CA ARG A 93 -0.38 -11.17 -1.36
C ARG A 93 -0.74 -12.65 -1.13
N ARG A 94 -0.81 -13.11 0.12
CA ARG A 94 -1.16 -14.48 0.51
C ARG A 94 -2.52 -14.60 1.19
N THR A 95 -3.17 -13.47 1.46
CA THR A 95 -4.58 -13.36 1.82
C THR A 95 -5.41 -13.46 0.55
#